data_AF-A0A2G9RNJ9-F1
#
_entry.id   AF-A0A2G9RNJ9-F1
#
_cell.length_a   1.000
_cell.length_b   1.000
_cell.length_c   1.000
_cell.angle_alpha   90.00
_cell.angle_beta   90.00
_cell.angle_gamma   90.00
#
_symmetry.space_group_name_H-M   'P 1'
#
loop_
_entity.id
_entity.type
_entity.pdbx_description
1 polymer ?
#
loop_
_entity_poly.entity_id
_entity_poly.type
_entity_poly.pdbx_seq_one_letter_code
_entity_poly.pdbx_strand_id
1 'polypeptide(L)'
;PKPTRGRMRIHSLENVDKALQFLKEQRVHLENVGSHDIVDGNHRLTLGLIWTIILRFQIQVIKIETEDNRETRSAKDALLLWCQMKTAGYPEVNIQNFTTSWRDGLAFSALIHRHRPDIIDFSKLTKSNATHNLQYAFNTAERQLGLIKLLDPEDVNTENPDAKSIITYVVSFYHYFSKMKALAVEGKRIGKVLDQAIAIEKDIYRYEDLASELLEWIERTISIITNQKFANSLLGVQQQLQAFTTYCTTEKPCK
;
A
#
# COMPACT_ATOMS: atom_id res chain seq x y z
N PRO A 1 6.64 30.50 7.66
CA PRO A 1 6.34 31.96 7.59
C PRO A 1 5.83 32.36 6.20
N LYS A 2 4.98 33.40 6.09
CA LYS A 2 4.54 33.91 4.78
C LYS A 2 5.73 34.55 4.02
N PRO A 3 5.79 34.42 2.68
CA PRO A 3 6.82 35.05 1.88
C PRO A 3 6.69 36.58 1.94
N THR A 4 7.83 37.28 2.05
CA THR A 4 7.91 38.73 1.88
C THR A 4 7.54 39.07 0.44
N ARG A 5 6.62 40.02 0.27
CA ARG A 5 6.20 40.48 -1.06
C ARG A 5 7.15 41.54 -1.58
N GLY A 6 7.45 41.50 -2.88
CA GLY A 6 8.30 42.47 -3.55
C GLY A 6 9.20 41.80 -4.59
N ARG A 7 9.79 42.59 -5.50
CA ARG A 7 10.64 42.09 -6.59
C ARG A 7 12.13 42.43 -6.42
N MET A 8 12.47 43.29 -5.45
CA MET A 8 13.86 43.63 -5.16
C MET A 8 14.62 42.44 -4.56
N ARG A 9 15.93 42.38 -4.82
CA ARG A 9 16.84 41.31 -4.36
C ARG A 9 16.72 41.02 -2.86
N ILE A 10 16.54 42.04 -2.01
CA ILE A 10 16.39 41.88 -0.57
C ILE A 10 15.19 41.01 -0.20
N HIS A 11 14.06 41.14 -0.90
CA HIS A 11 12.88 40.30 -0.67
C HIS A 11 13.16 38.84 -1.06
N SER A 12 13.91 38.61 -2.14
CA SER A 12 14.32 37.27 -2.56
C SER A 12 15.25 36.62 -1.53
N LEU A 13 16.23 37.36 -1.01
CA LEU A 13 17.14 36.88 0.04
C LEU A 13 16.36 36.47 1.29
N GLU A 14 15.47 37.32 1.80
CA GLU A 14 14.63 37.00 2.96
C GLU A 14 13.76 35.77 2.73
N ASN A 15 13.20 35.61 1.52
CA ASN A 15 12.37 34.47 1.19
C ASN A 15 13.17 33.16 1.13
N VAL A 16 14.36 33.20 0.55
CA VAL A 16 15.25 32.03 0.55
C VAL A 16 15.73 31.71 1.96
N ASP A 17 16.09 32.71 2.77
CA ASP A 17 16.51 32.48 4.17
C ASP A 17 15.41 31.82 5.01
N LYS A 18 14.15 32.26 4.85
CA LYS A 18 12.99 31.60 5.47
C LYS A 18 12.87 30.13 5.05
N ALA A 19 13.11 29.82 3.77
CA ALA A 19 13.07 28.45 3.27
C ALA A 19 14.24 27.61 3.82
N LEU A 20 15.46 28.14 3.79
CA LEU A 20 16.64 27.47 4.34
C LEU A 20 16.50 27.22 5.85
N GLN A 21 15.92 28.15 6.61
CA GLN A 21 15.63 27.96 8.02
C GLN A 21 14.65 26.80 8.25
N PHE A 22 13.56 26.73 7.50
CA PHE A 22 12.64 25.60 7.55
C PHE A 22 13.34 24.27 7.24
N LEU A 23 14.21 24.23 6.23
CA LEU A 23 14.96 23.02 5.89
C LEU A 23 15.90 22.59 7.03
N LYS A 24 16.55 23.53 7.72
CA LYS A 24 17.35 23.24 8.93
C LYS A 24 16.49 22.62 10.04
N GLU A 25 15.30 23.17 10.30
CA GLU A 25 14.35 22.64 11.28
C GLU A 25 13.90 21.21 10.93
N GLN A 26 13.76 20.90 9.64
CA GLN A 26 13.45 19.55 9.14
C GLN A 26 14.65 18.59 9.14
N ARG A 27 15.80 19.00 9.69
CA ARG A 27 17.06 18.25 9.73
C ARG A 27 17.65 17.97 8.34
N VAL A 28 17.49 18.89 7.40
CA VAL A 28 18.24 18.88 6.14
C VAL A 28 19.64 19.44 6.40
N HIS A 29 20.68 18.72 5.98
CA HIS A 29 22.05 19.20 6.06
C HIS A 29 22.33 20.21 4.94
N LEU A 30 22.49 21.48 5.33
CA LEU A 30 22.78 22.59 4.43
C LEU A 30 24.25 23.00 4.57
N GLU A 31 25.16 22.20 4.02
CA GLU A 31 26.58 22.54 4.01
C GLU A 31 26.88 23.56 2.92
N ASN A 32 27.41 24.73 3.31
CA ASN A 32 27.91 25.77 2.39
C ASN A 32 26.86 26.35 1.42
N VAL A 33 25.59 26.44 1.82
CA VAL A 33 24.53 27.11 1.04
C VAL A 33 23.94 28.28 1.83
N GLY A 34 24.11 29.50 1.31
CA GLY A 34 23.46 30.71 1.78
C GLY A 34 22.35 31.19 0.85
N SER A 35 21.53 32.14 1.30
CA SER A 35 20.45 32.72 0.47
C SER A 35 20.99 33.44 -0.77
N HIS A 36 22.11 34.14 -0.64
CA HIS A 36 22.78 34.82 -1.75
C HIS A 36 23.21 33.86 -2.87
N ASP A 37 23.71 32.65 -2.54
CA ASP A 37 24.10 31.65 -3.53
C ASP A 37 22.93 31.26 -4.45
N ILE A 38 21.73 31.15 -3.88
CA ILE A 38 20.53 30.76 -4.61
C ILE A 38 19.98 31.95 -5.41
N VAL A 39 19.90 33.13 -4.78
CA VAL A 39 19.35 34.34 -5.41
C VAL A 39 20.22 34.82 -6.57
N ASP A 40 21.54 34.69 -6.44
CA ASP A 40 22.50 35.13 -7.46
C ASP A 40 22.79 34.03 -8.51
N GLY A 41 22.16 32.86 -8.41
CA GLY A 41 22.16 31.84 -9.47
C GLY A 41 23.37 30.90 -9.48
N ASN A 42 23.93 30.54 -8.32
CA ASN A 42 24.98 29.52 -8.24
C ASN A 42 24.40 28.12 -8.52
N HIS A 43 24.41 27.71 -9.80
CA HIS A 43 23.86 26.44 -10.27
C HIS A 43 24.31 25.22 -9.47
N ARG A 44 25.60 25.14 -9.10
CA ARG A 44 26.14 24.00 -8.35
C ARG A 44 25.52 23.89 -6.96
N LEU A 45 25.42 25.01 -6.24
CA LEU A 45 24.83 25.05 -4.90
C LEU A 45 23.32 24.88 -4.96
N THR A 46 22.65 25.45 -5.96
CA THR A 46 21.21 25.24 -6.18
C THR A 46 20.89 23.76 -6.44
N LEU A 47 21.61 23.09 -7.34
CA LEU A 47 21.43 21.64 -7.57
C LEU A 47 21.78 20.81 -6.34
N GLY A 48 22.82 21.20 -5.60
CA GLY A 48 23.17 20.60 -4.31
C GLY A 48 22.03 20.69 -3.29
N LEU A 49 21.41 21.87 -3.17
CA LEU A 49 20.26 22.11 -2.30
C LEU A 49 19.05 21.28 -2.70
N ILE A 50 18.69 21.24 -3.99
CA ILE A 50 17.58 20.41 -4.47
C ILE A 50 17.84 18.93 -4.17
N TRP A 51 19.07 18.46 -4.35
CA TRP A 51 19.44 17.10 -4.01
C TRP A 51 19.30 16.79 -2.52
N THR A 52 19.74 17.67 -1.61
CA THR A 52 19.60 17.42 -0.17
C THR A 52 18.14 17.42 0.28
N ILE A 53 17.27 18.21 -0.37
CA ILE A 53 15.82 18.16 -0.18
C ILE A 53 15.26 16.79 -0.61
N ILE A 54 15.58 16.34 -1.84
CA ILE A 54 15.14 15.02 -2.34
C ILE A 54 15.64 13.90 -1.42
N LEU A 55 16.92 13.93 -1.04
CA LEU A 55 17.51 12.95 -0.15
C LEU A 55 16.76 12.88 1.19
N ARG A 56 16.49 14.02 1.82
CA ARG A 56 15.84 14.06 3.13
C ARG A 56 14.38 13.63 3.11
N PHE A 57 13.61 14.11 2.12
CA PHE A 57 12.16 13.95 2.12
C PHE A 57 11.68 12.75 1.31
N GLN A 58 12.40 12.35 0.27
CA GLN A 58 11.99 11.27 -0.63
C GLN A 58 12.78 9.98 -0.38
N ILE A 59 14.08 10.07 -0.08
CA ILE A 59 14.93 8.87 0.04
C ILE A 59 15.00 8.39 1.49
N GLN A 60 15.33 9.27 2.45
CA GLN A 60 15.52 8.89 3.87
C GLN A 60 14.26 8.38 4.58
N VAL A 61 13.09 8.54 3.97
CA VAL A 61 11.82 7.99 4.48
C VAL A 61 11.57 6.54 4.05
N ILE A 62 12.39 6.01 3.13
CA ILE A 62 12.31 4.62 2.64
C ILE A 62 12.68 3.67 3.78
N LYS A 63 11.80 2.70 4.04
CA LYS A 63 11.99 1.64 5.04
C LYS A 63 11.80 0.30 4.35
N ILE A 64 12.78 -0.58 4.46
CA ILE A 64 12.69 -1.94 3.97
C ILE A 64 12.89 -2.85 5.17
N GLU A 65 11.85 -3.60 5.48
CA GLU A 65 11.91 -4.63 6.52
C GLU A 65 12.69 -5.82 5.95
N THR A 66 13.86 -6.09 6.50
CA THR A 66 14.64 -7.31 6.26
C THR A 66 14.59 -8.18 7.51
N GLU A 67 14.59 -9.50 7.33
CA GLU A 67 14.57 -10.47 8.45
C GLU A 67 15.78 -10.30 9.37
N ASP A 68 16.92 -9.91 8.81
CA ASP A 68 18.10 -9.48 9.57
C ASP A 68 17.97 -7.99 9.92
N ASN A 69 17.52 -7.72 11.15
CA ASN A 69 17.48 -6.39 11.79
C ASN A 69 18.88 -5.80 12.11
N ARG A 70 19.93 -6.24 11.41
CA ARG A 70 21.31 -5.85 11.67
C ARG A 70 21.78 -4.94 10.54
N GLU A 71 22.18 -3.74 10.95
CA GLU A 71 22.66 -2.59 10.18
C GLU A 71 21.57 -1.64 9.67
N THR A 72 21.64 -0.40 10.18
CA THR A 72 21.04 0.78 9.54
C THR A 72 21.72 0.98 8.18
N ARG A 73 21.26 0.26 7.16
CA ARG A 73 21.63 0.53 5.77
C ARG A 73 21.28 1.98 5.46
N SER A 74 22.17 2.69 4.75
CA SER A 74 21.83 4.02 4.25
C SER A 74 20.53 3.94 3.46
N ALA A 75 19.69 4.97 3.50
CA ALA A 75 18.43 4.97 2.75
C ALA A 75 18.62 4.74 1.23
N LYS A 76 19.80 5.10 0.71
CA LYS A 76 20.23 4.76 -0.66
C LYS A 76 20.46 3.25 -0.84
N ASP A 77 21.11 2.60 0.13
CA ASP A 77 21.38 1.15 0.09
C ASP A 77 20.10 0.36 0.30
N ALA A 78 19.17 0.88 1.10
CA ALA A 78 17.82 0.37 1.17
C ALA A 78 17.18 0.43 -0.22
N LEU A 79 17.10 1.60 -0.86
CA LEU A 79 16.54 1.70 -2.21
C LEU A 79 17.20 0.73 -3.21
N LEU A 80 18.53 0.57 -3.15
CA LEU A 80 19.26 -0.39 -3.99
C LEU A 80 18.80 -1.83 -3.72
N LEU A 81 18.71 -2.22 -2.44
CA LEU A 81 18.21 -3.53 -2.03
C LEU A 81 16.78 -3.75 -2.54
N TRP A 82 15.89 -2.76 -2.43
CA TRP A 82 14.54 -2.87 -2.96
C TRP A 82 14.55 -3.16 -4.47
N CYS A 83 15.37 -2.43 -5.24
CA CYS A 83 15.49 -2.64 -6.68
C CYS A 83 15.95 -4.08 -6.98
N GLN A 84 16.97 -4.56 -6.26
CA GLN A 84 17.49 -5.92 -6.39
C GLN A 84 16.44 -6.98 -6.05
N MET A 85 15.74 -6.84 -4.92
CA MET A 85 14.68 -7.76 -4.52
C MET A 85 13.54 -7.81 -5.52
N LYS A 86 13.16 -6.67 -6.11
CA LYS A 86 12.08 -6.60 -7.10
C LYS A 86 12.48 -7.13 -8.47
N THR A 87 13.74 -7.02 -8.83
CA THR A 87 14.27 -7.47 -10.13
C THR A 87 14.95 -8.83 -10.08
N ALA A 88 15.03 -9.47 -8.91
CA ALA A 88 15.59 -10.82 -8.76
C ALA A 88 14.89 -11.84 -9.68
N GLY A 89 15.67 -12.54 -10.50
CA GLY A 89 15.15 -13.54 -11.45
C GLY A 89 14.77 -13.00 -12.83
N TYR A 90 14.91 -11.69 -13.10
CA TYR A 90 14.81 -11.17 -14.46
C TYR A 90 16.11 -11.45 -15.23
N PRO A 91 16.03 -11.98 -16.47
CA PRO A 91 17.22 -12.26 -17.25
C PRO A 91 17.94 -10.96 -17.59
N GLU A 92 19.27 -11.02 -17.56
CA GLU A 92 20.17 -9.91 -17.88
C GLU A 92 20.08 -8.66 -16.98
N VAL A 93 19.18 -8.63 -15.98
CA VAL A 93 19.05 -7.52 -15.03
C VAL A 93 19.83 -7.82 -13.77
N ASN A 94 20.91 -7.07 -13.55
CA ASN A 94 21.73 -7.14 -12.33
C ASN A 94 22.03 -5.73 -11.84
N ILE A 95 21.26 -5.26 -10.86
CA ILE A 95 21.37 -3.88 -10.36
C ILE A 95 22.42 -3.81 -9.25
N GLN A 96 23.55 -3.17 -9.54
CA GLN A 96 24.67 -3.00 -8.59
C GLN A 96 24.89 -1.54 -8.21
N ASN A 97 24.38 -0.61 -8.99
CA ASN A 97 24.55 0.83 -8.79
C ASN A 97 23.33 1.60 -9.33
N PHE A 98 23.36 2.92 -9.19
CA PHE A 98 22.39 3.83 -9.79
C PHE A 98 22.95 4.58 -11.00
N THR A 99 23.87 3.96 -11.74
CA THR A 99 24.45 4.53 -12.96
C THR A 99 24.34 3.52 -14.09
N THR A 100 25.40 2.76 -14.36
CA THR A 100 25.52 1.84 -15.49
C THR A 100 24.54 0.67 -15.46
N SER A 101 24.07 0.26 -14.27
CA SER A 101 23.07 -0.81 -14.11
C SER A 101 21.70 -0.49 -14.73
N TRP A 102 21.44 0.78 -15.05
CA TRP A 102 20.15 1.27 -15.56
C TRP A 102 20.22 1.69 -17.03
N ARG A 103 21.43 1.72 -17.60
CA ARG A 103 21.74 2.27 -18.92
C ARG A 103 20.97 1.59 -20.06
N ASP A 104 20.73 0.28 -19.94
CA ASP A 104 20.06 -0.52 -20.97
C ASP A 104 18.52 -0.48 -20.90
N GLY A 105 17.95 0.22 -19.91
CA GLY A 105 16.51 0.35 -19.69
C GLY A 105 15.79 -0.91 -19.18
N LEU A 106 16.48 -2.04 -19.04
CA LEU A 106 15.85 -3.29 -18.60
C LEU A 106 15.48 -3.23 -17.11
N ALA A 107 16.30 -2.60 -16.28
CA ALA A 107 16.00 -2.41 -14.86
C ALA A 107 14.67 -1.67 -14.61
N PHE A 108 14.41 -0.59 -15.36
CA PHE A 108 13.13 0.14 -15.28
C PHE A 108 11.95 -0.73 -15.72
N SER A 109 12.09 -1.43 -16.84
CA SER A 109 11.06 -2.31 -17.37
C SER A 109 10.74 -3.47 -16.41
N ALA A 110 11.78 -4.06 -15.78
CA ALA A 110 11.64 -5.13 -14.81
C ALA A 110 10.91 -4.67 -13.53
N LEU A 111 11.19 -3.46 -13.04
CA LEU A 111 10.48 -2.88 -11.90
C LEU A 111 8.99 -2.71 -12.18
N ILE A 112 8.65 -2.23 -13.38
CA ILE A 112 7.25 -2.07 -13.80
C ILE A 112 6.60 -3.45 -13.92
N HIS A 113 7.19 -4.36 -14.71
CA HIS A 113 6.65 -5.71 -14.96
C HIS A 113 6.45 -6.52 -13.67
N ARG A 114 7.34 -6.38 -12.67
CA ARG A 114 7.19 -7.07 -11.38
C ARG A 114 5.90 -6.70 -10.65
N HIS A 115 5.46 -5.46 -10.76
CA HIS A 115 4.29 -4.95 -10.05
C HIS A 115 3.04 -4.95 -10.92
N ARG A 116 3.20 -4.77 -12.23
CA ARG A 116 2.16 -4.71 -13.25
C ARG A 116 2.64 -5.45 -14.50
N PRO A 117 2.57 -6.80 -14.51
CA PRO A 117 3.02 -7.59 -15.66
C PRO A 117 2.15 -7.37 -16.90
N ASP A 118 0.94 -6.85 -16.72
CA ASP A 118 -0.04 -6.60 -17.77
C ASP A 118 0.32 -5.42 -18.71
N ILE A 119 1.24 -4.54 -18.31
CA ILE A 119 1.55 -3.30 -19.07
C ILE A 119 2.93 -3.28 -19.74
N ILE A 120 3.79 -4.27 -19.48
CA ILE A 120 5.12 -4.39 -20.08
C ILE A 120 5.28 -5.83 -20.59
N ASP A 121 5.64 -5.99 -21.86
CA ASP A 121 6.06 -7.30 -22.37
C ASP A 121 7.58 -7.43 -22.28
N PHE A 122 8.07 -7.92 -21.13
CA PHE A 122 9.51 -7.97 -20.87
C PHE A 122 10.24 -8.94 -21.82
N SER A 123 9.56 -9.96 -22.32
CA SER A 123 10.16 -11.00 -23.17
C SER A 123 10.70 -10.48 -24.51
N LYS A 124 10.20 -9.33 -24.96
CA LYS A 124 10.59 -8.68 -26.21
C LYS A 124 11.76 -7.71 -26.05
N LEU A 125 12.21 -7.47 -24.82
CA LEU A 125 13.26 -6.50 -24.52
C LEU A 125 14.64 -7.19 -24.54
N THR A 126 15.62 -6.52 -25.11
CA THR A 126 17.02 -6.99 -25.14
C THR A 126 17.97 -5.84 -24.82
N LYS A 127 19.14 -6.15 -24.25
CA LYS A 127 20.16 -5.14 -23.90
C LYS A 127 20.61 -4.26 -25.06
N SER A 128 20.60 -4.81 -26.27
CA SER A 128 21.09 -4.12 -27.48
C SER A 128 20.28 -2.88 -27.85
N ASN A 129 19.03 -2.78 -27.39
CA ASN A 129 18.11 -1.71 -27.78
C ASN A 129 17.81 -0.74 -26.61
N ALA A 130 18.86 -0.28 -25.95
CA ALA A 130 18.81 0.52 -24.71
C ALA A 130 17.89 1.74 -24.80
N THR A 131 18.05 2.58 -25.83
CA THR A 131 17.25 3.80 -26.01
C THR A 131 15.76 3.49 -26.16
N HIS A 132 15.41 2.45 -26.92
CA HIS A 132 14.03 2.00 -27.04
C HIS A 132 13.48 1.49 -25.71
N ASN A 133 14.24 0.67 -24.98
CA ASN A 133 13.81 0.12 -23.70
C ASN A 133 13.53 1.21 -22.67
N LEU A 134 14.41 2.21 -22.57
CA LEU A 134 14.23 3.39 -21.72
C LEU A 134 12.97 4.15 -22.11
N GLN A 135 12.84 4.50 -23.39
CA GLN A 135 11.69 5.22 -23.91
C GLN A 135 10.37 4.47 -23.66
N TYR A 136 10.36 3.15 -23.86
CA TYR A 136 9.21 2.30 -23.62
C TYR A 136 8.82 2.26 -22.14
N ALA A 137 9.79 2.08 -21.23
CA ALA A 137 9.56 2.08 -19.80
C ALA A 137 9.02 3.43 -19.31
N PHE A 138 9.62 4.54 -19.76
CA PHE A 138 9.25 5.89 -19.33
C PHE A 138 7.86 6.29 -19.86
N ASN A 139 7.55 5.97 -21.12
CA ASN A 139 6.21 6.18 -21.69
C ASN A 139 5.15 5.35 -20.98
N THR A 140 5.45 4.08 -20.69
CA THR A 140 4.51 3.20 -19.99
C THR A 140 4.26 3.69 -18.56
N ALA A 141 5.32 4.09 -17.85
CA ALA A 141 5.21 4.65 -16.51
C ALA A 141 4.33 5.92 -16.47
N GLU A 142 4.52 6.83 -17.42
CA GLU A 142 3.70 8.04 -17.51
C GLU A 142 2.24 7.74 -17.85
N ARG A 143 1.99 6.98 -18.93
CA ARG A 143 0.64 6.77 -19.45
C ARG A 143 -0.20 5.85 -18.58
N GLN A 144 0.40 4.81 -18.00
CA GLN A 144 -0.33 3.77 -17.27
C GLN A 144 -0.24 3.93 -15.75
N LEU A 145 0.82 4.55 -15.23
CA LEU A 145 1.03 4.73 -13.79
C LEU A 145 0.91 6.20 -13.35
N GLY A 146 0.92 7.16 -14.28
CA GLY A 146 0.90 8.60 -13.97
C GLY A 146 2.21 9.13 -13.40
N LEU A 147 3.32 8.40 -13.59
CA LEU A 147 4.65 8.84 -13.17
C LEU A 147 5.23 9.84 -14.17
N ILE A 148 5.50 11.06 -13.72
CA ILE A 148 6.12 12.11 -14.54
C ILE A 148 7.48 11.60 -15.06
N LYS A 149 7.75 11.76 -16.35
CA LYS A 149 9.07 11.46 -16.91
C LYS A 149 10.08 12.51 -16.44
N LEU A 150 11.02 12.08 -15.60
CA LEU A 150 12.07 12.96 -15.07
C LEU A 150 13.38 12.85 -15.85
N LEU A 151 13.53 11.82 -16.68
CA LEU A 151 14.75 11.51 -17.42
C LEU A 151 14.42 11.32 -18.89
N ASP A 152 15.32 11.80 -19.74
CA ASP A 152 15.33 11.48 -21.16
C ASP A 152 16.21 10.24 -21.41
N PRO A 153 15.85 9.37 -22.39
CA PRO A 153 16.62 8.17 -22.68
C PRO A 153 18.11 8.42 -22.98
N GLU A 154 18.44 9.52 -23.66
CA GLU A 154 19.80 9.93 -24.01
C GLU A 154 20.68 10.25 -22.79
N ASP A 155 20.10 10.81 -21.73
CA ASP A 155 20.81 11.14 -20.49
C ASP A 155 21.13 9.90 -19.66
N VAL A 156 20.38 8.82 -19.88
CA VAL A 156 20.58 7.53 -19.20
C VAL A 156 21.44 6.59 -20.04
N ASN A 157 21.25 6.55 -21.37
CA ASN A 157 22.04 5.75 -22.29
C ASN A 157 23.37 6.45 -22.67
N THR A 158 24.14 6.80 -21.67
CA THR A 158 25.47 7.40 -21.82
C THR A 158 26.51 6.59 -21.06
N GLU A 159 27.80 6.86 -21.29
CA GLU A 159 28.90 6.17 -20.62
C GLU A 159 28.87 6.37 -19.10
N ASN A 160 28.53 7.59 -18.67
CA ASN A 160 28.53 7.99 -17.26
C ASN A 160 27.18 8.61 -16.86
N PRO A 161 26.12 7.81 -16.68
CA PRO A 161 24.81 8.34 -16.30
C PRO A 161 24.86 8.97 -14.89
N ASP A 162 24.15 10.08 -14.69
CA ASP A 162 24.14 10.74 -13.38
C ASP A 162 23.34 9.94 -12.34
N ALA A 163 24.02 9.58 -11.26
CA ALA A 163 23.44 8.74 -10.21
C ALA A 163 22.28 9.43 -9.48
N LYS A 164 22.36 10.75 -9.28
CA LYS A 164 21.34 11.49 -8.52
C LYS A 164 20.04 11.59 -9.32
N SER A 165 20.13 11.81 -10.61
CA SER A 165 19.00 11.82 -11.55
C SER A 165 18.32 10.46 -11.60
N ILE A 166 19.08 9.36 -11.76
CA ILE A 166 18.52 8.01 -11.74
C ILE A 166 17.86 7.70 -10.40
N ILE A 167 18.52 7.99 -9.27
CA ILE A 167 17.94 7.76 -7.93
C ILE A 167 16.62 8.53 -7.78
N THR A 168 16.60 9.82 -8.16
CA THR A 168 15.40 10.66 -8.06
C THR A 168 14.22 10.02 -8.80
N TYR A 169 14.45 9.50 -10.00
CA TYR A 169 13.38 8.87 -10.76
C TYR A 169 12.98 7.51 -10.18
N VAL A 170 13.94 6.66 -9.80
CA VAL A 170 13.67 5.35 -9.18
C VAL A 170 12.89 5.47 -7.86
N VAL A 171 13.15 6.51 -7.07
CA VAL A 171 12.41 6.81 -5.84
C VAL A 171 10.94 7.07 -6.12
N SER A 172 10.60 7.70 -7.25
CA SER A 172 9.20 7.90 -7.66
C SER A 172 8.47 6.57 -7.89
N PHE A 173 9.14 5.58 -8.52
CA PHE A 173 8.62 4.22 -8.67
C PHE A 173 8.44 3.53 -7.31
N TYR A 174 9.43 3.65 -6.42
CA TYR A 174 9.34 3.07 -5.08
C TYR A 174 8.10 3.58 -4.34
N HIS A 175 7.90 4.90 -4.29
CA HIS A 175 6.76 5.49 -3.56
C HIS A 175 5.43 5.09 -4.18
N TYR A 176 5.34 5.08 -5.51
CA TYR A 176 4.15 4.66 -6.22
C TYR A 176 3.78 3.20 -5.88
N PHE A 177 4.72 2.26 -6.07
CA PHE A 177 4.44 0.84 -5.83
C PHE A 177 4.26 0.52 -4.34
N SER A 178 4.93 1.24 -3.44
CA SER A 178 4.72 1.12 -1.99
C SER A 178 3.31 1.57 -1.60
N LYS A 179 2.85 2.72 -2.12
CA LYS A 179 1.48 3.20 -1.92
C LYS A 179 0.45 2.23 -2.50
N MET A 180 0.70 1.70 -3.70
CA MET A 180 -0.17 0.70 -4.34
C MET A 180 -0.30 -0.56 -3.47
N LYS A 181 0.82 -1.07 -2.92
CA LYS A 181 0.80 -2.22 -1.99
C LYS A 181 0.03 -1.90 -0.71
N ALA A 182 0.23 -0.71 -0.12
CA ALA A 182 -0.48 -0.29 1.09
C ALA A 182 -1.99 -0.26 0.88
N LEU A 183 -2.46 0.36 -0.21
CA LEU A 183 -3.88 0.41 -0.58
C LEU A 183 -4.48 -0.99 -0.78
N ALA A 184 -3.73 -1.92 -1.40
CA ALA A 184 -4.19 -3.28 -1.57
C ALA A 184 -4.35 -4.03 -0.22
N VAL A 185 -3.46 -3.78 0.75
CA VAL A 185 -3.55 -4.36 2.10
C VAL A 185 -4.73 -3.76 2.87
N GLU A 186 -4.93 -2.44 2.78
CA GLU A 186 -6.08 -1.76 3.37
C GLU A 186 -7.40 -2.29 2.82
N GLY A 187 -7.51 -2.45 1.50
CA GLY A 187 -8.68 -3.04 0.85
C GLY A 187 -8.97 -4.46 1.33
N LYS A 188 -7.94 -5.32 1.48
CA LYS A 188 -8.09 -6.67 2.05
C LYS A 188 -8.59 -6.65 3.50
N ARG A 189 -8.14 -5.68 4.31
CA ARG A 189 -8.58 -5.54 5.70
C ARG A 189 -10.05 -5.15 5.78
N ILE A 190 -10.48 -4.21 4.95
CA ILE A 190 -11.90 -3.81 4.85
C ILE A 190 -12.77 -5.00 4.41
N GLY A 191 -12.31 -5.76 3.40
CA GLY A 191 -13.00 -6.97 2.96
C GLY A 191 -13.26 -7.96 4.10
N LYS A 192 -12.25 -8.23 4.95
CA LYS A 192 -12.43 -9.12 6.11
C LYS A 192 -13.48 -8.63 7.11
N VAL A 193 -13.54 -7.32 7.37
CA VAL A 193 -14.55 -6.75 8.27
C VAL A 193 -15.94 -6.87 7.67
N LEU A 194 -16.07 -6.66 6.36
CA LEU A 194 -17.33 -6.82 5.64
C LEU A 194 -17.80 -8.28 5.66
N ASP A 195 -16.90 -9.24 5.41
CA ASP A 195 -17.21 -10.67 5.48
C ASP A 195 -17.73 -11.07 6.87
N GLN A 196 -17.13 -10.52 7.93
CA GLN A 196 -17.59 -10.72 9.31
C GLN A 196 -18.98 -10.11 9.55
N ALA A 197 -19.24 -8.90 9.05
CA ALA A 197 -20.55 -8.26 9.20
C ALA A 197 -21.66 -9.07 8.51
N ILE A 198 -21.40 -9.58 7.30
CA ILE A 198 -22.33 -10.44 6.56
C ILE A 198 -22.59 -11.75 7.34
N ALA A 199 -21.55 -12.34 7.93
CA ALA A 199 -21.71 -13.54 8.74
C ALA A 199 -22.56 -13.30 9.99
N ILE A 200 -22.35 -12.16 10.68
CA ILE A 200 -23.14 -11.75 11.84
C ILE A 200 -24.61 -11.54 11.46
N GLU A 201 -24.87 -10.87 10.34
CA GLU A 201 -26.23 -10.65 9.84
C GLU A 201 -26.95 -11.98 9.58
N LYS A 202 -26.25 -12.96 8.98
CA LYS A 202 -26.79 -14.31 8.80
C LYS A 202 -27.08 -15.01 10.13
N ASP A 203 -26.22 -14.85 11.13
CA ASP A 203 -26.45 -15.42 12.46
C ASP A 203 -27.62 -14.75 13.19
N ILE A 204 -27.84 -13.44 13.01
CA ILE A 204 -29.02 -12.73 13.52
C ILE A 204 -30.30 -13.34 12.93
N TYR A 205 -30.37 -13.48 11.60
CA TYR A 205 -31.54 -14.08 10.95
C TYR A 205 -31.81 -15.51 11.42
N ARG A 206 -30.75 -16.31 11.58
CA ARG A 206 -30.89 -17.68 12.11
C ARG A 206 -31.38 -17.69 13.55
N TYR A 207 -30.90 -16.77 14.38
CA TYR A 207 -31.38 -16.64 15.76
C TYR A 207 -32.86 -16.24 15.79
N GLU A 208 -33.27 -15.26 14.99
CA GLU A 208 -34.66 -14.81 14.90
C GLU A 208 -35.59 -15.96 14.51
N ASP A 209 -35.23 -16.73 13.47
CA ASP A 209 -36.00 -17.89 13.00
C ASP A 209 -36.16 -18.96 14.10
N LEU A 210 -35.05 -19.39 14.70
CA LEU A 210 -35.06 -20.39 15.78
C LEU A 210 -35.83 -19.90 17.01
N ALA A 211 -35.70 -18.63 17.38
CA ALA A 211 -36.41 -18.05 18.52
C ALA A 211 -37.91 -17.96 18.24
N SER A 212 -38.31 -17.54 17.04
CA SER A 212 -39.72 -17.52 16.62
C SER A 212 -40.33 -18.92 16.60
N GLU A 213 -39.64 -19.92 16.04
CA GLU A 213 -40.09 -21.32 16.02
C GLU A 213 -40.27 -21.86 17.44
N LEU A 214 -39.30 -21.61 18.34
CA LEU A 214 -39.37 -22.05 19.72
C LEU A 214 -40.52 -21.38 20.48
N LEU A 215 -40.71 -20.07 20.32
CA LEU A 215 -41.81 -19.34 20.96
C LEU A 215 -43.16 -19.87 20.49
N GLU A 216 -43.33 -20.08 19.19
CA GLU A 216 -44.55 -20.63 18.62
C GLU A 216 -44.84 -22.04 19.16
N TRP A 217 -43.80 -22.88 19.27
CA TRP A 217 -43.91 -24.20 19.88
C TRP A 217 -44.34 -24.14 21.36
N ILE A 218 -43.75 -23.23 22.15
CA ILE A 218 -44.11 -23.05 23.56
C ILE A 218 -45.58 -22.63 23.70
N GLU A 219 -46.02 -21.62 22.95
CA GLU A 219 -47.40 -21.11 23.01
C GLU A 219 -48.42 -22.19 22.61
N ARG A 220 -48.17 -22.92 21.51
CA ARG A 220 -49.01 -24.04 21.07
C ARG A 220 -49.09 -25.12 22.15
N THR A 221 -47.96 -25.49 22.74
CA THR A 221 -47.87 -26.54 23.77
C THR A 221 -48.61 -26.14 25.04
N ILE A 222 -48.45 -24.89 25.51
CA ILE A 222 -49.20 -24.36 26.66
C ILE A 222 -50.71 -24.42 26.38
N SER A 223 -51.15 -24.03 25.18
CA SER A 223 -52.57 -24.07 24.82
C SER A 223 -53.15 -25.49 24.85
N ILE A 224 -52.42 -26.48 24.32
CA ILE A 224 -52.82 -27.90 24.33
C ILE A 224 -52.93 -28.43 25.75
N ILE A 225 -51.91 -28.20 26.59
CA ILE A 225 -51.86 -28.69 27.97
C ILE A 225 -52.95 -28.01 28.83
N THR A 226 -53.16 -26.70 28.65
CA THR A 226 -54.11 -25.93 29.47
C THR A 226 -55.57 -26.26 29.15
N ASN A 227 -55.89 -26.55 27.87
CA ASN A 227 -57.26 -26.85 27.44
C ASN A 227 -57.61 -28.36 27.50
N GLN A 228 -56.76 -29.17 28.12
CA GLN A 228 -56.95 -30.62 28.16
C GLN A 228 -58.12 -31.00 29.09
N LYS A 229 -59.11 -31.73 28.56
CA LYS A 229 -60.22 -32.30 29.36
C LYS A 229 -59.91 -33.75 29.69
N PHE A 230 -60.04 -34.11 30.96
CA PHE A 230 -59.81 -35.48 31.42
C PHE A 230 -60.92 -36.41 30.91
N ALA A 231 -60.52 -37.60 30.46
CA ALA A 231 -61.47 -38.62 30.05
C ALA A 231 -62.24 -39.16 31.27
N ASN A 232 -63.55 -39.37 31.14
CA ASN A 232 -64.38 -39.99 32.18
C ASN A 232 -64.28 -41.54 32.20
N SER A 233 -63.12 -42.09 31.88
CA SER A 233 -62.85 -43.53 31.95
C SER A 233 -61.41 -43.79 32.37
N LEU A 234 -61.20 -44.85 33.17
CA LEU A 234 -59.86 -45.24 33.66
C LEU A 234 -58.86 -45.45 32.50
N LEU A 235 -59.31 -46.13 31.44
CA LEU A 235 -58.50 -46.37 30.24
C LEU A 235 -58.09 -45.06 29.56
N GLY A 236 -59.03 -44.11 29.42
CA GLY A 236 -58.76 -42.81 28.80
C GLY A 236 -57.78 -41.95 29.62
N VAL A 237 -57.89 -41.98 30.96
CA VAL A 237 -56.94 -41.28 31.84
C VAL A 237 -55.54 -41.91 31.77
N GLN A 238 -55.43 -43.24 31.72
CA GLN A 238 -54.15 -43.93 31.54
C GLN A 238 -53.47 -43.56 30.22
N GLN A 239 -54.23 -43.46 29.12
CA GLN A 239 -53.70 -43.02 27.83
C GLN A 239 -53.22 -41.55 27.86
N GLN A 240 -53.96 -40.66 28.52
CA GLN A 240 -53.56 -39.26 28.70
C GLN A 240 -52.28 -39.13 29.53
N LEU A 241 -52.12 -39.94 30.59
CA LEU A 241 -50.90 -39.99 31.40
C LEU A 241 -49.70 -40.49 30.59
N GLN A 242 -49.91 -41.50 29.73
CA GLN A 242 -48.86 -42.04 28.88
C GLN A 242 -48.38 -41.00 27.85
N ALA A 243 -49.31 -40.28 27.22
CA ALA A 243 -48.99 -39.17 26.31
C ALA A 243 -48.22 -38.03 27.01
N PHE A 244 -48.59 -37.67 28.23
CA PHE A 244 -47.86 -36.67 29.01
C PHE A 244 -46.44 -37.13 29.38
N THR A 245 -46.27 -38.42 29.69
CA THR A 245 -44.96 -39.02 29.97
C THR A 245 -44.07 -38.98 28.74
N THR A 246 -44.61 -39.29 27.56
CA THR A 246 -43.90 -39.14 26.27
C THR A 246 -43.48 -37.69 26.05
N TYR A 247 -44.40 -36.72 26.18
CA TYR A 247 -44.05 -35.30 26.07
C TYR A 247 -42.87 -34.91 26.98
N CYS A 248 -42.91 -35.33 28.26
CA CYS A 248 -41.85 -35.00 29.22
C CYS A 248 -40.50 -35.67 28.94
N THR A 249 -40.48 -36.81 28.25
CA THR A 249 -39.28 -37.62 28.04
C THR A 249 -38.67 -37.46 26.66
N THR A 250 -39.45 -37.09 25.65
CA THR A 250 -38.99 -37.04 24.25
C THR A 250 -39.20 -35.70 23.55
N GLU A 251 -40.28 -34.98 23.82
CA GLU A 251 -40.64 -33.78 23.05
C GLU A 251 -40.19 -32.48 23.73
N LYS A 252 -40.28 -32.43 25.07
CA LYS A 252 -39.83 -31.28 25.84
C LYS A 252 -38.30 -31.18 25.72
N PRO A 253 -37.75 -30.06 25.22
CA PRO A 253 -36.31 -29.86 25.19
C PRO A 253 -35.69 -30.03 26.59
N CYS A 254 -34.57 -30.74 26.68
CA CYS A 254 -33.83 -30.89 27.94
C CYS A 254 -33.38 -29.52 28.48
N LYS A 255 -33.33 -29.38 29.81
CA LYS A 255 -32.83 -28.18 30.49
C LYS A 255 -31.34 -27.94 30.22
#